data_AF-A0A654D298-F1
#
_entry.id   AF-A0A654D298-F1
#
_cell.length_a   1.000
_cell.length_b   1.000
_cell.length_c   1.000
_cell.angle_alpha   90.00
_cell.angle_beta   90.00
_cell.angle_gamma   90.00
#
_symmetry.space_group_name_H-M   'P 1'
#
loop_
_entity.id
_entity.type
_entity.pdbx_description
1 polymer ?
#
loop_
_entity_poly.entity_id
_entity_poly.type
_entity_poly.pdbx_seq_one_letter_code
_entity_poly.pdbx_strand_id
1 'polypeptide(L)'
;MPDWHDRGTGMAPEPSPPDYVPKAHLFPQTLDDLMQRAGPYDRAAKAHVEWTGVSVWLMKTDCSAQLEAAGLPFAVADLSVLLVKEAEEHDAGWPRLSGPSAIPALYGYSPDSQCEARRSAAQVRSMWEAQGGPYVRPSDCKFAFQYLAACIRKGVIPPIPAFGDVGPSSTEKPARPHILNMYKENT
;
A
#
# COMPACT_ATOMS: atom_id res chain seq x y z
N MET A 1 14.73 -23.84 -28.93
CA MET A 1 13.36 -23.30 -29.08
C MET A 1 12.39 -24.46 -29.04
N PRO A 2 11.49 -24.56 -28.04
CA PRO A 2 10.34 -25.45 -28.08
C PRO A 2 9.14 -24.78 -28.75
N ASP A 3 8.29 -25.64 -29.28
CA ASP A 3 7.33 -25.48 -30.38
C ASP A 3 5.95 -24.93 -29.92
N TRP A 4 5.28 -24.16 -30.79
CA TRP A 4 4.04 -23.40 -30.56
C TRP A 4 2.75 -24.19 -30.85
N HIS A 5 2.81 -25.52 -30.90
CA HIS A 5 1.72 -26.38 -31.40
C HIS A 5 1.17 -27.42 -30.42
N ASP A 6 1.39 -27.29 -29.11
CA ASP A 6 0.65 -28.10 -28.13
C ASP A 6 -0.76 -27.51 -27.90
N ARG A 7 -1.64 -27.76 -28.89
CA ARG A 7 -3.08 -27.56 -28.78
C ARG A 7 -3.66 -28.71 -27.96
N GLY A 8 -3.97 -28.44 -26.70
CA GLY A 8 -5.05 -29.09 -25.96
C GLY A 8 -4.95 -30.61 -25.87
N THR A 9 -3.93 -31.10 -25.15
CA THR A 9 -4.07 -32.40 -24.49
C THR A 9 -5.23 -32.27 -23.51
N GLY A 10 -6.36 -32.93 -23.79
CA GLY A 10 -7.58 -32.94 -22.97
C GLY A 10 -7.41 -33.60 -21.59
N MET A 11 -6.24 -33.49 -21.00
CA MET A 11 -5.96 -33.81 -19.62
C MET A 11 -6.57 -32.70 -18.77
N ALA A 12 -7.59 -33.06 -17.98
CA ALA A 12 -8.01 -32.20 -16.88
C ALA A 12 -6.76 -31.83 -16.07
N PRO A 13 -6.62 -30.56 -15.62
CA PRO A 13 -5.51 -30.18 -14.77
C PRO A 13 -5.40 -31.19 -13.63
N GLU A 14 -4.21 -31.77 -13.43
CA GLU A 14 -4.01 -32.78 -12.41
C GLU A 14 -4.55 -32.25 -11.07
N PRO A 15 -5.36 -33.05 -10.35
CA PRO A 15 -5.88 -32.62 -9.07
C PRO A 15 -4.70 -32.25 -8.19
N SER A 16 -4.76 -31.04 -7.63
CA SER A 16 -3.73 -30.58 -6.71
C SER A 16 -3.56 -31.63 -5.60
N PRO A 17 -2.31 -31.94 -5.18
CA PRO A 17 -2.07 -32.89 -4.12
C PRO A 17 -2.98 -32.62 -2.91
N PRO A 18 -3.43 -33.65 -2.18
CA PRO A 18 -4.33 -33.48 -1.04
C PRO A 18 -3.76 -32.55 0.05
N ASP A 19 -2.44 -32.37 0.07
CA ASP A 19 -1.71 -31.50 1.00
C ASP A 19 -1.27 -30.16 0.37
N TYR A 20 -1.79 -29.81 -0.81
CA TYR A 20 -1.48 -28.55 -1.46
C TYR A 20 -2.15 -27.39 -0.70
N VAL A 21 -1.35 -26.73 0.14
CA VAL A 21 -1.69 -25.39 0.64
C VAL A 21 -1.32 -24.40 -0.47
N PRO A 22 -2.27 -23.62 -1.03
CA PRO A 22 -1.95 -22.57 -1.97
C PRO A 22 -0.86 -21.68 -1.37
N LYS A 23 0.25 -21.52 -2.08
CA LYS A 23 1.30 -20.59 -1.65
C LYS A 23 0.69 -19.21 -1.65
N ALA A 24 0.28 -18.73 -0.48
CA ALA A 24 -0.22 -17.38 -0.33
C ALA A 24 0.83 -16.43 -0.93
N HIS A 25 0.40 -15.54 -1.83
CA HIS A 25 1.30 -14.56 -2.40
C HIS A 25 1.95 -13.77 -1.27
N LEU A 26 3.28 -13.63 -1.31
CA LEU A 26 4.04 -12.95 -0.25
C LEU A 26 3.58 -11.50 -0.03
N PHE A 27 3.12 -10.85 -1.11
CA PHE A 27 2.60 -9.49 -1.09
C PHE A 27 1.14 -9.46 -1.54
N PRO A 28 0.33 -8.56 -0.98
CA PRO A 28 -1.06 -8.44 -1.38
C PRO A 28 -1.18 -8.06 -2.86
N GLN A 29 -2.07 -8.74 -3.57
CA GLN A 29 -2.31 -8.50 -5.00
C GLN A 29 -3.50 -7.57 -5.27
N THR A 30 -4.42 -7.49 -4.33
CA THR A 30 -5.64 -6.66 -4.42
C THR A 30 -5.78 -5.78 -3.19
N LEU A 31 -6.66 -4.78 -3.28
CA LEU A 31 -7.00 -3.93 -2.14
C LEU A 31 -7.62 -4.73 -0.99
N ASP A 32 -8.50 -5.68 -1.31
CA ASP A 32 -9.12 -6.55 -0.30
C ASP A 32 -8.09 -7.43 0.41
N ASP A 33 -7.14 -8.01 -0.34
CA ASP A 33 -6.03 -8.80 0.22
C ASP A 33 -5.13 -7.93 1.11
N LEU A 34 -4.86 -6.68 0.71
CA LEU A 34 -4.15 -5.71 1.56
C LEU A 34 -4.92 -5.43 2.84
N MET A 35 -6.22 -5.15 2.76
CA MET A 35 -7.05 -4.83 3.92
C MET A 35 -7.09 -5.99 4.92
N GLN A 36 -7.30 -7.23 4.43
CA GLN A 36 -7.27 -8.43 5.27
C GLN A 36 -5.93 -8.59 6.02
N ARG A 37 -4.81 -8.24 5.37
CA ARG A 37 -3.48 -8.35 5.96
C ARG A 37 -3.05 -7.14 6.81
N ALA A 38 -3.65 -5.98 6.61
CA ALA A 38 -3.34 -4.77 7.36
C ALA A 38 -3.93 -4.77 8.78
N GLY A 39 -4.82 -5.72 9.10
CA GLY A 39 -5.39 -5.89 10.44
C GLY A 39 -6.06 -4.60 10.93
N PRO A 40 -5.65 -4.02 12.07
CA PRO A 40 -6.26 -2.80 12.59
C PRO A 40 -6.01 -1.55 11.73
N TYR A 41 -5.12 -1.63 10.73
CA TYR A 41 -4.81 -0.55 9.79
C TYR A 41 -5.52 -0.72 8.44
N ASP A 42 -6.52 -1.59 8.33
CA ASP A 42 -7.25 -1.86 7.08
C ASP A 42 -7.83 -0.59 6.44
N ARG A 43 -8.51 0.25 7.21
CA ARG A 43 -9.08 1.53 6.76
C ARG A 43 -8.01 2.51 6.33
N ALA A 44 -6.91 2.58 7.07
CA ALA A 44 -5.79 3.46 6.77
C ALA A 44 -5.10 3.05 5.47
N ALA A 45 -4.84 1.75 5.31
CA ALA A 45 -4.27 1.18 4.09
C ALA A 45 -5.19 1.40 2.88
N LYS A 46 -6.51 1.22 3.07
CA LYS A 46 -7.50 1.48 2.04
C LYS A 46 -7.47 2.95 1.61
N ALA A 47 -7.58 3.89 2.56
CA ALA A 47 -7.55 5.32 2.29
C ALA A 47 -6.26 5.73 1.57
N HIS A 48 -5.11 5.25 2.04
CA HIS A 48 -3.81 5.54 1.43
C HIS A 48 -3.74 5.10 -0.04
N VAL A 49 -4.16 3.87 -0.34
CA VAL A 49 -4.11 3.32 -1.70
C VAL A 49 -5.11 4.01 -2.62
N GLU A 50 -6.35 4.22 -2.17
CA GLU A 50 -7.38 4.90 -2.97
C GLU A 50 -6.97 6.34 -3.29
N TRP A 51 -6.55 7.13 -2.30
CA TRP A 51 -6.12 8.50 -2.54
C TRP A 51 -4.85 8.59 -3.37
N THR A 52 -3.95 7.61 -3.27
CA THR A 52 -2.81 7.52 -4.19
C THR A 52 -3.26 7.24 -5.62
N GLY A 53 -4.25 6.36 -5.82
CA GLY A 53 -4.90 6.14 -7.10
C GLY A 53 -5.52 7.41 -7.68
N VAL A 54 -6.28 8.16 -6.86
CA VAL A 54 -6.89 9.44 -7.24
C VAL A 54 -5.82 10.47 -7.64
N SER A 55 -4.77 10.65 -6.84
CA SER A 55 -3.67 11.58 -7.15
C SER A 55 -2.97 11.21 -8.46
N VAL A 56 -2.71 9.92 -8.68
CA VAL A 56 -2.06 9.44 -9.92
C VAL A 56 -3.00 9.61 -11.12
N TRP A 57 -4.30 9.39 -10.95
CA TRP A 57 -5.31 9.60 -11.99
C TRP A 57 -5.35 11.07 -12.42
N LEU A 58 -5.40 12.01 -11.47
CA LEU A 58 -5.33 13.46 -11.75
C LEU A 58 -4.05 13.85 -12.50
N MET A 59 -2.91 13.27 -12.13
CA MET A 59 -1.62 13.60 -12.75
C MET A 59 -1.46 13.02 -14.17
N LYS A 60 -2.01 11.82 -14.43
CA LYS A 60 -1.74 11.07 -15.67
C LYS A 60 -2.84 11.17 -16.71
N THR A 61 -4.05 11.52 -16.29
CA THR A 61 -5.20 11.62 -17.18
C THR A 61 -5.41 13.08 -17.52
N ASP A 62 -5.66 13.39 -18.79
CA ASP A 62 -6.22 14.69 -19.15
C ASP A 62 -7.70 14.73 -18.73
N CYS A 63 -7.91 14.90 -17.43
CA CYS A 63 -9.21 15.03 -16.80
C CYS A 63 -9.71 16.49 -16.79
N SER A 64 -8.95 17.42 -17.38
CA SER A 64 -9.24 18.85 -17.40
C SER A 64 -10.65 19.14 -17.92
N ALA A 65 -11.04 18.54 -19.05
CA ALA A 65 -12.38 18.74 -19.61
C ALA A 65 -13.51 18.21 -18.70
N GLN A 66 -13.27 17.11 -17.99
CA GLN A 66 -14.27 16.53 -17.06
C GLN A 66 -14.41 17.39 -15.80
N LEU A 67 -13.28 17.89 -15.29
CA LEU A 67 -13.22 18.79 -14.14
C LEU A 67 -13.88 20.14 -14.45
N GLU A 68 -13.58 20.73 -15.61
CA GLU A 68 -14.19 21.98 -16.08
C GLU A 68 -15.70 21.82 -16.30
N ALA A 69 -16.15 20.72 -16.91
CA ALA A 69 -17.58 20.43 -17.07
C ALA A 69 -18.33 20.32 -15.74
N ALA A 70 -17.61 20.01 -14.66
CA ALA A 70 -18.13 19.92 -13.31
C ALA A 70 -17.91 21.20 -12.48
N GLY A 71 -17.41 22.27 -13.11
CA GLY A 71 -17.15 23.56 -12.47
C GLY A 71 -15.98 23.54 -11.49
N LEU A 72 -15.05 22.59 -11.61
CA LEU A 72 -13.95 22.40 -10.67
C LEU A 72 -12.61 22.68 -11.37
N PRO A 73 -11.98 23.85 -11.17
CA PRO A 73 -10.67 24.14 -11.75
C PRO A 73 -9.61 23.12 -11.29
N PHE A 74 -8.73 22.69 -12.20
CA PHE A 74 -7.73 21.66 -11.90
C PHE A 74 -6.89 21.97 -10.65
N ALA A 75 -6.45 23.23 -10.48
CA ALA A 75 -5.65 23.63 -9.30
C ALA A 75 -6.43 23.46 -7.98
N VAL A 76 -7.75 23.69 -7.99
CA VAL A 76 -8.61 23.48 -6.82
C VAL A 76 -8.79 22.00 -6.57
N ALA A 77 -9.00 21.20 -7.63
CA ALA A 77 -9.10 19.74 -7.52
C ALA A 77 -7.84 19.12 -6.90
N ASP A 78 -6.66 19.43 -7.46
CA ASP A 78 -5.38 18.89 -7.02
C ASP A 78 -5.08 19.26 -5.55
N LEU A 79 -5.18 20.55 -5.20
CA LEU A 79 -4.94 21.00 -3.83
C LEU A 79 -5.94 20.37 -2.84
N SER A 80 -7.21 20.27 -3.21
CA SER A 80 -8.24 19.67 -2.36
C SER A 80 -7.95 18.19 -2.10
N VAL A 81 -7.55 17.44 -3.14
CA VAL A 81 -7.15 16.03 -3.00
C VAL A 81 -5.95 15.88 -2.08
N LEU A 82 -4.93 16.73 -2.22
CA LEU A 82 -3.75 16.67 -1.35
C LEU A 82 -4.10 16.92 0.12
N LEU A 83 -4.89 17.95 0.41
CA LEU A 83 -5.30 18.31 1.77
C LEU A 83 -6.20 17.23 2.41
N VAL A 84 -7.16 16.71 1.65
CA VAL A 84 -8.11 15.71 2.14
C VAL A 84 -7.46 14.35 2.29
N LYS A 85 -6.56 13.96 1.37
CA LYS A 85 -5.75 12.75 1.51
C LYS A 85 -4.98 12.75 2.83
N GLU A 86 -4.25 13.83 3.12
CA GLU A 86 -3.47 13.92 4.35
C GLU A 86 -4.36 13.84 5.60
N ALA A 87 -5.51 14.51 5.58
CA ALA A 87 -6.47 14.48 6.67
C ALA A 87 -7.10 13.10 6.89
N GLU A 88 -7.55 12.43 5.82
CA GLU A 88 -8.16 11.10 5.92
C GLU A 88 -7.15 10.01 6.30
N GLU A 89 -5.91 10.08 5.80
CA GLU A 89 -4.83 9.20 6.23
C GLU A 89 -4.55 9.39 7.73
N HIS A 90 -4.49 10.64 8.19
CA HIS A 90 -4.30 10.96 9.61
C HIS A 90 -5.46 10.43 10.48
N ASP A 91 -6.71 10.70 10.09
CA ASP A 91 -7.89 10.28 10.84
C ASP A 91 -8.05 8.75 10.88
N ALA A 92 -7.63 8.06 9.80
CA ALA A 92 -7.60 6.61 9.75
C ALA A 92 -6.43 5.99 10.53
N GLY A 93 -5.47 6.80 11.03
CA GLY A 93 -4.33 6.33 11.79
C GLY A 93 -3.21 5.75 10.91
N TRP A 94 -3.05 6.25 9.68
CA TRP A 94 -1.93 5.85 8.82
C TRP A 94 -0.60 6.25 9.47
N PRO A 95 0.33 5.30 9.69
CA PRO A 95 1.56 5.60 10.42
C PRO A 95 2.51 6.46 9.60
N ARG A 96 3.38 7.22 10.29
CA ARG A 96 4.47 7.96 9.65
C ARG A 96 5.83 7.40 10.09
N LEU A 97 6.65 6.98 9.12
CA LEU A 97 7.99 6.43 9.36
C LEU A 97 9.02 7.44 9.90
N SER A 98 8.73 8.73 9.79
CA SER A 98 9.65 9.82 10.12
C SER A 98 8.90 11.04 10.62
N GLY A 99 9.46 11.66 11.66
CA GLY A 99 8.94 12.90 12.23
C GLY A 99 7.76 12.69 13.19
N PRO A 100 7.43 13.71 13.99
CA PRO A 100 6.21 13.71 14.77
C PRO A 100 4.98 13.67 13.85
N SER A 101 3.87 13.14 14.36
CA SER A 101 2.58 13.28 13.68
C SER A 101 2.26 14.77 13.59
N ALA A 102 2.28 15.32 12.37
CA ALA A 102 1.89 16.69 12.12
C ALA A 102 0.36 16.75 11.98
N ILE A 103 -0.25 17.78 12.54
CA ILE A 103 -1.66 18.08 12.31
C ILE A 103 -1.82 18.39 10.81
N PRO A 104 -2.71 17.68 10.08
CA PRO A 104 -2.97 17.94 8.66
C PRO A 104 -3.26 19.41 8.37
N ALA A 105 -2.71 19.92 7.27
CA ALA A 105 -2.84 21.34 6.91
C ALA A 105 -4.31 21.76 6.75
N LEU A 106 -5.18 20.83 6.33
CA LEU A 106 -6.62 21.03 6.21
C LEU A 106 -7.23 21.63 7.51
N TYR A 107 -6.79 21.17 8.67
CA TYR A 107 -7.32 21.61 9.97
C TYR A 107 -6.91 23.01 10.38
N GLY A 108 -5.95 23.62 9.68
CA GLY A 108 -5.57 25.02 9.87
C GLY A 108 -6.46 26.03 9.14
N TYR A 109 -7.33 25.59 8.22
CA TYR A 109 -8.23 26.46 7.47
C TYR A 109 -9.56 26.71 8.18
N SER A 110 -10.32 27.72 7.75
CA SER A 110 -11.68 27.97 8.25
C SER A 110 -12.61 26.78 7.99
N PRO A 111 -13.68 26.59 8.79
CA PRO A 111 -14.64 25.50 8.58
C PRO A 111 -15.22 25.46 7.16
N ASP A 112 -15.55 26.63 6.60
CA ASP A 112 -16.08 26.73 5.24
C ASP A 112 -15.07 26.24 4.20
N SER A 113 -13.80 26.63 4.32
CA SER A 113 -12.74 26.16 3.43
C SER A 113 -12.48 24.66 3.57
N GLN A 114 -12.59 24.11 4.79
CA GLN A 114 -12.50 22.68 5.02
C GLN A 114 -13.65 21.93 4.34
N CYS A 115 -14.87 22.43 4.48
CA CYS A 115 -16.04 21.88 3.82
C CYS A 115 -15.91 21.90 2.29
N GLU A 116 -15.40 23.01 1.73
CA GLU A 116 -15.21 23.14 0.29
C GLU A 116 -14.13 22.19 -0.25
N ALA A 117 -12.98 22.08 0.44
CA ALA A 117 -11.93 21.14 0.07
C ALA A 117 -12.44 19.68 0.13
N ARG A 118 -13.19 19.31 1.17
CA ARG A 118 -13.79 17.97 1.27
C ARG A 118 -14.80 17.70 0.16
N ARG A 119 -15.66 18.67 -0.17
CA ARG A 119 -16.63 18.54 -1.27
C ARG A 119 -15.92 18.38 -2.61
N SER A 120 -14.92 19.22 -2.88
CA SER A 120 -14.12 19.16 -4.10
C SER A 120 -13.40 17.83 -4.24
N ALA A 121 -12.70 17.36 -3.20
CA ALA A 121 -12.01 16.08 -3.22
C ALA A 121 -12.97 14.89 -3.36
N ALA A 122 -14.14 14.93 -2.71
CA ALA A 122 -15.17 13.92 -2.86
C ALA A 122 -15.70 13.86 -4.30
N GLN A 123 -15.91 15.02 -4.94
CA GLN A 123 -16.32 15.09 -6.34
C GLN A 123 -15.27 14.49 -7.28
N VAL A 124 -13.99 14.81 -7.08
CA VAL A 124 -12.88 14.21 -7.83
C VAL A 124 -12.86 12.69 -7.64
N ARG A 125 -12.98 12.22 -6.39
CA ARG A 125 -13.02 10.80 -6.06
C ARG A 125 -14.20 10.10 -6.74
N SER A 126 -15.38 10.70 -6.77
CA SER A 126 -16.54 10.14 -7.46
C SER A 126 -16.33 10.02 -8.97
N MET A 127 -15.65 10.98 -9.61
CA MET A 127 -15.28 10.88 -11.02
C MET A 127 -14.28 9.74 -11.26
N TRP A 128 -13.28 9.62 -10.39
CA TRP A 128 -12.31 8.54 -10.44
C TRP A 128 -12.97 7.16 -10.27
N GLU A 129 -13.90 7.02 -9.32
CA GLU A 129 -14.69 5.80 -9.10
C GLU A 129 -15.58 5.47 -10.30
N ALA A 130 -16.20 6.48 -10.92
CA ALA A 130 -17.01 6.30 -12.13
C ALA A 130 -16.21 5.75 -13.33
N GLN A 131 -14.90 5.94 -13.34
CA GLN A 131 -13.97 5.36 -14.33
C GLN A 131 -13.46 3.96 -13.92
N GLY A 132 -14.04 3.36 -12.88
CA GLY A 132 -13.65 2.03 -12.37
C GLY A 132 -12.45 2.05 -11.43
N GLY A 133 -12.10 3.20 -10.85
CA GLY A 133 -10.99 3.32 -9.91
C GLY A 133 -9.61 3.02 -10.54
N PRO A 134 -9.25 3.65 -11.67
CA PRO A 134 -8.00 3.36 -12.35
C PRO A 134 -6.78 3.67 -11.47
N TYR A 135 -5.64 3.08 -11.81
CA TYR A 135 -4.36 3.29 -11.11
C TYR A 135 -4.26 2.74 -9.67
N VAL A 136 -5.21 1.92 -9.21
CA VAL A 136 -4.99 1.02 -8.07
C VAL A 136 -4.38 -0.28 -8.60
N ARG A 137 -3.07 -0.43 -8.43
CA ARG A 137 -2.31 -1.58 -8.96
C ARG A 137 -1.83 -2.49 -7.83
N PRO A 138 -1.50 -3.76 -8.13
CA PRO A 138 -0.85 -4.64 -7.16
C PRO A 138 0.46 -4.06 -6.58
N SER A 139 1.16 -3.20 -7.33
CA SER A 139 2.36 -2.50 -6.84
C SER A 139 2.06 -1.52 -5.71
N ASP A 140 0.92 -0.85 -5.74
CA ASP A 140 0.52 0.13 -4.70
C ASP A 140 0.13 -0.62 -3.43
N CYS A 141 -0.58 -1.75 -3.57
CA CYS A 141 -0.90 -2.64 -2.46
C CYS A 141 0.37 -3.21 -1.81
N LYS A 142 1.32 -3.68 -2.64
CA LYS A 142 2.64 -4.13 -2.18
C LYS A 142 3.39 -3.02 -1.43
N PHE A 143 3.40 -1.80 -1.96
CA PHE A 143 4.09 -0.68 -1.34
C PHE A 143 3.49 -0.32 0.02
N ALA A 144 2.16 -0.20 0.11
CA ALA A 144 1.45 0.05 1.37
C ALA A 144 1.74 -1.04 2.42
N PHE A 145 1.73 -2.31 2.01
CA PHE A 145 2.08 -3.43 2.88
C PHE A 145 3.53 -3.37 3.38
N GLN A 146 4.48 -3.09 2.48
CA GLN A 146 5.89 -2.93 2.85
C GLN A 146 6.12 -1.73 3.77
N TYR A 147 5.35 -0.66 3.60
CA TYR A 147 5.37 0.52 4.46
C TYR A 147 4.93 0.15 5.89
N LEU A 148 3.80 -0.54 6.05
CA LEU A 148 3.35 -1.04 7.35
C LEU A 148 4.38 -1.97 8.01
N ALA A 149 4.95 -2.91 7.25
CA ALA A 149 6.03 -3.77 7.74
C ALA A 149 7.27 -2.96 8.19
N ALA A 150 7.60 -1.87 7.51
CA ALA A 150 8.68 -0.98 7.94
C ALA A 150 8.32 -0.25 9.24
N CYS A 151 7.07 0.20 9.41
CA CYS A 151 6.60 0.84 10.64
C CYS A 151 6.65 -0.12 11.84
N ILE A 152 6.28 -1.39 11.67
CA ILE A 152 6.41 -2.43 12.69
C ILE A 152 7.87 -2.63 13.07
N ARG A 153 8.77 -2.82 12.08
CA ARG A 153 10.21 -3.02 12.35
C ARG A 153 10.87 -1.84 13.06
N LYS A 154 10.35 -0.62 12.88
CA LYS A 154 10.81 0.58 13.60
C LYS A 154 10.13 0.81 14.94
N GLY A 155 9.16 -0.04 15.32
CA GLY A 155 8.37 0.14 16.55
C GLY A 155 7.42 1.34 16.52
N VAL A 156 7.08 1.86 15.34
CA VAL A 156 6.12 2.97 15.18
C VAL A 156 4.69 2.49 15.46
N ILE A 157 4.40 1.25 15.07
CA ILE A 157 3.11 0.58 15.29
C ILE A 157 3.33 -0.81 15.87
N PRO A 158 2.36 -1.37 16.63
CA PRO A 158 2.41 -2.74 17.11
C PRO A 158 2.43 -3.75 15.94
N PRO A 159 2.98 -4.96 16.16
CA PRO A 159 2.94 -6.03 15.18
C PRO A 159 1.50 -6.36 14.76
N ILE A 160 1.31 -6.61 13.46
CA ILE A 160 0.04 -7.05 12.89
C ILE A 160 0.13 -8.58 12.70
N PRO A 161 -0.80 -9.38 13.23
CA PRO A 161 -0.71 -10.85 13.21
C PRO A 161 -0.49 -11.47 11.82
N ALA A 162 -1.06 -10.84 10.78
CA ALA A 162 -0.94 -11.31 9.40
C ALA A 162 0.46 -11.14 8.78
N PHE A 163 1.36 -10.37 9.41
CA PHE A 163 2.74 -10.26 8.95
C PHE A 163 3.62 -11.42 9.45
N GLY A 164 3.05 -12.34 10.24
CA GLY A 164 3.78 -13.34 11.00
C GLY A 164 4.61 -12.68 12.09
N ASP A 165 4.93 -13.43 13.15
CA ASP A 165 6.02 -13.07 14.05
C ASP A 165 7.33 -13.07 13.23
N VAL A 166 7.57 -12.00 12.48
CA VAL A 166 8.93 -11.62 12.11
C VAL A 166 9.53 -11.09 13.40
N GLY A 167 9.88 -12.03 14.28
CA GLY A 167 10.73 -11.76 15.43
C GLY A 167 11.93 -10.95 14.94
N PRO A 168 12.47 -10.03 15.74
CA PRO A 168 13.67 -9.31 15.35
C PRO A 168 14.68 -10.36 14.91
N SER A 169 15.08 -10.30 13.64
CA SER A 169 16.14 -11.14 13.10
C SER A 169 17.31 -11.01 14.07
N SER A 170 17.50 -12.00 14.93
CA SER A 170 18.62 -12.03 15.85
C SER A 170 19.86 -11.84 15.01
N THR A 171 20.58 -10.74 15.22
CA THR A 171 21.91 -10.54 14.68
C THR A 171 22.90 -11.36 15.48
N GLU A 172 22.65 -12.66 15.63
CA GLU A 172 23.68 -13.63 15.94
C GLU A 172 23.93 -14.43 14.68
N LYS A 173 24.73 -13.83 13.79
CA LYS A 173 25.63 -14.65 12.99
C LYS A 173 26.38 -15.53 13.99
N PRO A 174 26.31 -16.87 13.91
CA PRO A 174 27.29 -17.67 14.63
C PRO A 174 28.66 -17.22 14.14
N ALA A 175 29.52 -16.81 15.07
CA ALA A 175 30.88 -16.44 14.76
C ALA A 175 31.50 -17.57 13.94
N ARG A 176 31.94 -17.26 12.72
CA ARG A 176 32.72 -18.23 11.94
C ARG A 176 33.91 -18.62 12.82
N PRO A 177 34.18 -19.93 13.02
CA PRO A 177 35.38 -20.32 13.74
C PRO A 177 36.58 -19.69 13.03
N HIS A 178 37.32 -18.85 13.74
CA HIS A 178 38.55 -18.26 13.23
C HIS A 178 39.52 -19.40 12.89
N ILE A 179 39.92 -19.49 11.62
CA ILE A 179 40.93 -20.43 11.10
C ILE A 179 42.26 -20.37 11.90
N LEU A 180 42.50 -19.28 12.62
CA LEU A 180 43.66 -19.09 13.50
C LEU A 180 43.63 -19.89 14.81
N ASN A 181 42.51 -20.56 15.16
CA ASN A 181 42.45 -21.46 16.31
C ASN A 181 42.68 -22.95 15.97
N MET A 182 42.93 -23.31 14.71
CA MET A 182 43.22 -24.71 14.32
C MET A 182 44.70 -25.09 14.39
N TYR A 183 45.61 -24.15 14.72
CA TYR A 183 47.05 -24.41 14.74
C TYR A 183 47.72 -24.17 16.11
N LYS A 184 46.94 -24.19 17.21
CA LYS A 184 47.49 -24.03 18.57
C LYS A 184 47.55 -25.31 19.41
N GLU A 185 47.40 -26.47 18.79
CA GLU A 185 47.73 -27.75 19.41
C GLU A 185 48.68 -28.51 18.47
N ASN A 186 49.97 -28.21 18.59
CA ASN A 186 51.10 -29.13 18.38
C ASN A 186 52.41 -28.35 18.45
N THR A 187 52.82 -27.96 19.66
CA THR A 187 54.22 -28.00 20.15
C THR A 187 54.29 -27.58 21.61
#